data_AF-A0A3P7P3J2-F1
#
_entry.id   AF-A0A3P7P3J2-F1
#
_cell.length_a   1.000
_cell.length_b   1.000
_cell.length_c   1.000
_cell.angle_alpha   90.00
_cell.angle_beta   90.00
_cell.angle_gamma   90.00
#
_symmetry.space_group_name_H-M   'P 1'
#
loop_
_entity.id
_entity.type
_entity.pdbx_description
1 polymer ?
#
loop_
_entity_poly.entity_id
_entity_poly.type
_entity_poly.pdbx_seq_one_letter_code
_entity_poly.pdbx_strand_id
1 'polypeptide(L)'
;MTEIFRRIDDAKTVGYICPLVDCYIIVFLLVQVCRRWHYVLSLPGFWISYMKYRSQTLPPHSLRLVPELNTKKVAFIQPFGKNLITNPSGENSMGGWIVTDKEGHGFNIERPPNGCAECLEEHISVAFVTSYGWCRKYYVVDLWKEGIEVSWAIVIDCFVILDSNYISL
;
A
#
# COMPACT_ATOMS: atom_id res chain seq x y z
N MET A 1 0.80 -33.08 12.64
CA MET A 1 1.07 -31.61 12.61
C MET A 1 0.55 -30.88 13.85
N THR A 2 -0.63 -31.25 14.37
CA THR A 2 -1.26 -30.67 15.59
C THR A 2 -0.46 -30.82 16.88
N GLU A 3 0.39 -31.85 16.98
CA GLU A 3 1.17 -32.13 18.20
C GLU A 3 2.42 -31.23 18.35
N ILE A 4 3.03 -30.82 17.22
CA ILE A 4 4.17 -29.89 17.20
C ILE A 4 3.73 -28.50 17.69
N PHE A 5 2.57 -28.04 17.23
CA PHE A 5 2.03 -26.74 17.63
C PHE A 5 1.53 -26.71 19.08
N ARG A 6 1.12 -27.84 19.66
CA ARG A 6 0.79 -27.93 21.10
C ARG A 6 2.00 -27.74 22.02
N ARG A 7 3.21 -28.07 21.57
CA ARG A 7 4.46 -27.83 22.34
C ARG A 7 4.96 -26.38 22.23
N ILE A 8 4.44 -25.62 21.27
CA ILE A 8 4.77 -24.21 21.04
C ILE A 8 3.64 -23.38 21.65
N ASP A 9 3.62 -23.28 22.97
CA ASP A 9 2.59 -22.55 23.73
C ASP A 9 3.16 -21.36 24.52
N ASP A 10 4.44 -21.01 24.32
CA ASP A 10 4.96 -19.74 24.81
C ASP A 10 4.75 -18.61 23.80
N ALA A 11 4.36 -17.44 24.30
CA ALA A 11 4.04 -16.29 23.48
C ALA A 11 5.26 -15.78 22.70
N LYS A 12 6.48 -15.93 23.25
CA LYS A 12 7.71 -15.57 22.52
C LYS A 12 7.91 -16.50 21.35
N THR A 13 7.77 -17.81 21.54
CA THR A 13 7.99 -18.79 20.47
C THR A 13 6.99 -18.62 19.33
N VAL A 14 5.72 -18.32 19.63
CA VAL A 14 4.71 -17.94 18.62
C VAL A 14 5.14 -16.69 17.85
N GLY A 15 5.61 -15.67 18.57
CA GLY A 15 6.15 -14.43 18.01
C GLY A 15 7.38 -14.62 17.13
N TYR A 16 8.20 -15.64 17.38
CA TYR A 16 9.39 -15.98 16.59
C TYR A 16 9.08 -16.83 15.36
N ILE A 17 8.17 -17.80 15.47
CA ILE A 17 7.90 -18.75 14.39
C ILE A 17 7.05 -18.09 13.30
N CYS A 18 6.04 -17.31 13.66
CA CYS A 18 5.09 -16.81 12.69
C CYS A 18 5.71 -15.83 11.64
N PRO A 19 6.69 -14.97 11.97
CA PRO A 19 7.43 -14.18 10.98
C PRO A 19 8.32 -14.96 10.02
N LEU A 20 8.66 -16.22 10.36
CA LEU A 20 9.44 -17.12 9.50
C LEU A 20 8.59 -17.83 8.45
N VAL A 21 7.27 -17.76 8.59
CA VAL A 21 6.34 -18.45 7.69
C VAL A 21 5.96 -17.51 6.55
N ASP A 22 6.46 -17.82 5.35
CA ASP A 22 6.25 -17.00 4.14
C ASP A 22 4.81 -17.03 3.59
N CYS A 23 3.92 -17.84 4.16
CA CYS A 23 2.62 -18.13 3.55
C CYS A 23 1.45 -17.58 4.37
N TYR A 24 0.71 -16.64 3.78
CA TYR A 24 -0.56 -16.08 4.29
C TYR A 24 -1.53 -17.16 4.78
N ILE A 25 -1.66 -18.25 4.01
CA ILE A 25 -2.55 -19.37 4.33
C ILE A 25 -2.17 -19.99 5.67
N ILE A 26 -0.87 -20.14 5.93
CA ILE A 26 -0.38 -20.77 7.16
C ILE A 26 -0.66 -19.85 8.36
N VAL A 27 -0.50 -18.53 8.23
CA VAL A 27 -0.84 -17.59 9.32
C VAL A 27 -2.31 -17.66 9.71
N PHE A 28 -3.21 -17.87 8.74
CA PHE A 28 -4.64 -18.06 9.03
C PHE A 28 -4.95 -19.41 9.69
N LEU A 29 -4.27 -20.47 9.30
CA LEU A 29 -4.40 -21.78 9.95
C LEU A 29 -3.89 -21.76 11.40
N LEU A 30 -2.89 -20.93 11.70
CA LEU A 30 -2.32 -20.78 13.04
C LEU A 30 -3.31 -20.16 14.05
N VAL A 31 -4.23 -19.31 13.60
CA VAL A 31 -5.31 -18.77 14.46
C VAL A 31 -6.21 -19.88 15.01
N GLN A 32 -6.37 -20.97 14.26
CA GLN A 32 -7.25 -22.09 14.62
C GLN A 32 -6.56 -23.13 15.54
N VAL A 33 -5.28 -22.92 15.88
CA VAL A 33 -4.50 -23.89 16.68
C VAL A 33 -4.94 -23.87 18.15
N CYS A 34 -4.97 -22.70 18.79
CA CYS A 34 -5.49 -22.53 20.15
C CYS A 34 -5.81 -21.06 20.45
N ARG A 35 -6.48 -20.80 21.59
CA ARG A 35 -6.84 -19.44 22.04
C ARG A 35 -5.64 -18.50 22.16
N ARG A 36 -4.47 -19.03 22.53
CA ARG A 36 -3.26 -18.23 22.70
C ARG A 36 -2.69 -17.74 21.37
N TRP A 37 -2.67 -18.60 20.34
CA TRP A 37 -2.29 -18.20 18.99
C TRP A 37 -3.25 -17.16 18.43
N HIS A 38 -4.56 -17.35 18.60
CA HIS A 38 -5.55 -16.35 18.24
C HIS A 38 -5.29 -15.02 18.95
N TYR A 39 -5.04 -15.04 20.26
CA TYR A 39 -4.75 -13.83 21.03
C TYR A 39 -3.50 -13.09 20.51
N VAL A 40 -2.37 -13.78 20.36
CA VAL A 40 -1.12 -13.16 19.86
C VAL A 40 -1.30 -12.56 18.46
N LEU A 41 -1.94 -13.30 17.55
CA LEU A 41 -2.19 -12.84 16.17
C LEU A 41 -3.25 -11.72 16.08
N SER A 42 -4.03 -11.51 17.14
CA SER A 42 -4.96 -10.37 17.22
C SER A 42 -4.30 -9.08 17.71
N LEU A 43 -3.10 -9.15 18.31
CA LEU A 43 -2.42 -7.98 18.87
C LEU A 43 -1.74 -7.14 17.78
N PRO A 44 -1.95 -5.81 17.75
CA PRO A 44 -1.32 -4.96 16.75
C PRO A 44 0.21 -5.00 16.79
N GLY A 45 0.80 -5.07 17.99
CA GLY A 45 2.25 -5.09 18.20
C GLY A 45 2.95 -6.31 17.61
N PHE A 46 2.25 -7.44 17.46
CA PHE A 46 2.76 -8.61 16.76
C PHE A 46 3.03 -8.26 15.28
N TRP A 47 2.07 -7.63 14.60
CA TRP A 47 2.18 -7.28 13.17
C TRP A 47 3.22 -6.18 12.92
N ILE A 48 3.40 -5.24 13.84
CA ILE A 48 4.52 -4.28 13.77
C ILE A 48 5.88 -5.01 13.85
N SER A 49 6.01 -5.97 14.76
CA SER A 49 7.24 -6.78 14.89
C SER A 49 7.46 -7.67 13.68
N TYR A 50 6.38 -8.24 13.12
CA TYR A 50 6.40 -9.00 11.87
C TYR A 50 6.96 -8.17 10.71
N MET A 51 6.43 -6.95 10.49
CA MET A 51 6.92 -6.07 9.43
C MET A 51 8.40 -5.70 9.64
N LYS A 52 8.81 -5.37 10.88
CA LYS A 52 10.22 -5.10 11.20
C LYS A 52 11.12 -6.27 10.84
N TYR A 53 10.74 -7.48 11.23
CA TYR A 53 11.50 -8.70 10.96
C TYR A 53 11.66 -8.96 9.46
N ARG A 54 10.63 -8.62 8.68
CA ARG A 54 10.58 -8.80 7.22
C ARG A 54 11.17 -7.61 6.44
N SER A 55 11.74 -6.62 7.12
CA SER A 55 12.22 -5.36 6.50
C SER A 55 11.15 -4.68 5.64
N GLN A 56 9.89 -4.80 6.06
CA GLN A 56 8.74 -4.16 5.41
C GLN A 56 8.58 -2.71 5.87
N THR A 57 7.98 -1.88 5.01
CA THR A 57 7.72 -0.48 5.33
C THR A 57 6.75 -0.40 6.50
N LEU A 58 7.16 0.29 7.56
CA LEU A 58 6.29 0.51 8.71
C LEU A 58 5.38 1.70 8.48
N PRO A 59 4.15 1.66 9.02
CA PRO A 59 3.30 2.83 9.05
C PRO A 59 3.99 3.97 9.82
N PRO A 60 3.71 5.23 9.45
CA PRO A 60 4.09 6.41 10.22
C PRO A 60 3.80 6.24 11.71
N HIS A 61 4.64 6.87 12.55
CA HIS A 61 4.50 6.71 14.00
C HIS A 61 3.13 7.15 14.51
N SER A 62 2.60 8.27 14.00
CA SER A 62 1.25 8.76 14.26
C SER A 62 0.17 7.70 14.00
N LEU A 63 0.19 7.06 12.83
CA LEU A 63 -0.77 5.99 12.48
C LEU A 63 -0.62 4.75 13.36
N ARG A 64 0.60 4.42 13.81
CA ARG A 64 0.81 3.27 14.72
C ARG A 64 0.21 3.49 16.12
N LEU A 65 -0.09 4.73 16.49
CA LEU A 65 -0.75 5.05 17.77
C LEU A 65 -2.28 4.95 17.69
N VAL A 66 -2.83 4.83 16.48
CA VAL A 66 -4.28 4.78 16.22
C VAL A 66 -4.81 3.38 16.55
N PRO A 67 -5.70 3.22 17.54
CA PRO A 67 -6.24 1.91 17.91
C PRO A 67 -7.03 1.22 16.78
N GLU A 68 -7.65 2.00 15.91
CA GLU A 68 -8.45 1.53 14.77
C GLU A 68 -7.58 1.02 13.60
N LEU A 69 -6.27 1.27 13.61
CA LEU A 69 -5.41 0.82 12.53
C LEU A 69 -5.35 -0.71 12.48
N ASN A 70 -5.82 -1.27 11.36
CA ASN A 70 -5.74 -2.69 11.10
C ASN A 70 -4.31 -3.10 10.70
N THR A 71 -3.41 -3.18 11.68
CA THR A 71 -1.99 -3.48 11.44
C THR A 71 -1.77 -4.83 10.76
N LYS A 72 -2.69 -5.78 10.95
CA LYS A 72 -2.70 -7.06 10.22
C LYS A 72 -2.86 -6.84 8.72
N LYS A 73 -3.90 -6.11 8.29
CA LYS A 73 -4.14 -5.82 6.86
C LYS A 73 -2.98 -5.04 6.27
N VAL A 74 -2.51 -4.02 6.97
CA VAL A 74 -1.35 -3.21 6.57
C VAL A 74 -0.10 -4.06 6.37
N ALA A 75 0.19 -4.99 7.28
CA ALA A 75 1.34 -5.89 7.14
C ALA A 75 1.29 -6.73 5.87
N PHE A 76 0.10 -7.11 5.42
CA PHE A 76 -0.09 -7.89 4.19
C PHE A 76 -0.14 -7.04 2.92
N ILE A 77 -0.88 -5.93 2.92
CA ILE A 77 -1.10 -5.10 1.73
C ILE A 77 0.11 -4.21 1.43
N GLN A 78 0.89 -3.86 2.46
CA GLN A 78 2.05 -2.96 2.37
C GLN A 78 1.71 -1.68 1.58
N PRO A 79 0.77 -0.85 2.07
CA PRO A 79 0.35 0.35 1.36
C PRO A 79 1.38 1.49 1.43
N PHE A 80 2.28 1.47 2.41
CA PHE A 80 3.26 2.51 2.67
C PHE A 80 4.52 2.37 1.80
N GLY A 81 5.07 3.49 1.37
CA GLY A 81 6.33 3.51 0.60
C GLY A 81 6.23 3.01 -0.85
N LYS A 82 5.01 2.93 -1.42
CA LYS A 82 4.77 2.64 -2.83
C LYS A 82 3.79 3.65 -3.43
N ASN A 83 3.79 3.81 -4.75
CA ASN A 83 2.78 4.63 -5.42
C ASN A 83 1.43 3.89 -5.42
N LEU A 84 0.38 4.54 -4.90
CA LEU A 84 -0.98 4.00 -4.91
C LEU A 84 -1.70 4.25 -6.24
N ILE A 85 -1.14 5.10 -7.12
CA ILE A 85 -1.61 5.23 -8.49
C ILE A 85 -1.03 4.06 -9.31
N THR A 86 -1.91 3.22 -9.85
CA THR A 86 -1.52 2.03 -10.62
C THR A 86 -1.03 2.34 -12.04
N ASN A 87 -1.39 3.50 -12.60
CA ASN A 87 -1.05 3.91 -13.96
C ASN A 87 -0.57 5.38 -14.00
N PRO A 88 0.52 5.72 -13.32
CA PRO A 88 0.96 7.11 -13.16
C PRO A 88 1.46 7.72 -14.48
N SER A 89 2.06 6.92 -15.35
CA SER A 89 2.71 7.38 -16.58
C SER A 89 1.85 7.26 -17.84
N GLY A 90 0.73 6.53 -17.77
CA GLY A 90 -0.11 6.26 -18.95
C GLY A 90 0.32 5.03 -19.76
N GLU A 91 1.14 4.16 -19.18
CA GLU A 91 1.53 2.87 -19.77
C GLU A 91 0.28 2.03 -20.14
N ASN A 92 -0.78 2.10 -19.32
CA ASN A 92 -2.06 1.49 -19.60
C ASN A 92 -3.09 2.50 -20.15
N SER A 93 -2.66 3.43 -21.01
CA SER A 93 -3.49 4.52 -21.54
C SER A 93 -4.19 5.29 -20.41
N MET A 94 -5.51 5.49 -20.48
CA MET A 94 -6.30 6.12 -19.41
C MET A 94 -6.83 5.11 -18.36
N GLY A 95 -6.30 3.89 -18.31
CA GLY A 95 -6.74 2.86 -17.37
C GLY A 95 -6.64 3.35 -15.91
N GLY A 96 -7.76 3.29 -15.18
CA GLY A 96 -7.88 3.74 -13.79
C GLY A 96 -8.09 5.24 -13.60
N TRP A 97 -7.91 6.06 -14.65
CA TRP A 97 -8.15 7.51 -14.59
C TRP A 97 -9.58 7.86 -14.97
N ILE A 98 -10.15 8.84 -14.27
CA ILE A 98 -11.45 9.42 -14.60
C ILE A 98 -11.24 10.77 -15.25
N VAL A 99 -11.63 10.89 -16.52
CA VAL A 99 -11.50 12.13 -17.30
C VAL A 99 -12.78 12.95 -17.16
N THR A 100 -12.63 14.22 -16.77
CA THR A 100 -13.75 15.17 -16.61
C THR A 100 -13.80 16.18 -17.73
N ASP A 101 -12.65 16.72 -18.12
CA ASP A 101 -12.54 17.74 -19.16
C ASP A 101 -11.61 17.26 -20.27
N LYS A 102 -12.01 17.51 -21.52
CA LYS A 102 -11.28 17.08 -22.73
C LYS A 102 -11.50 18.05 -23.89
N GLU A 103 -11.02 19.28 -23.75
CA GLU A 103 -11.05 20.25 -24.84
C GLU A 103 -10.02 19.94 -25.93
N GLY A 104 -10.20 20.53 -27.12
CA GLY A 104 -9.36 20.24 -28.29
C GLY A 104 -9.40 18.75 -28.68
N HIS A 105 -8.23 18.14 -28.83
CA HIS A 105 -8.08 16.70 -29.07
C HIS A 105 -8.05 15.85 -27.80
N GLY A 106 -8.26 16.45 -26.62
CA GLY A 106 -8.26 15.74 -25.33
C GLY A 106 -6.87 15.24 -24.90
N PHE A 107 -6.86 14.18 -24.09
CA PHE A 107 -5.65 13.49 -23.68
C PHE A 107 -5.16 12.54 -24.77
N ASN A 108 -3.84 12.51 -24.99
CA ASN A 108 -3.17 11.48 -25.76
C ASN A 108 -1.97 10.93 -24.95
N ILE A 109 -1.36 9.85 -25.43
CA ILE A 109 -0.22 9.19 -24.81
C ILE A 109 0.98 9.26 -25.75
N GLU A 110 2.09 9.81 -25.28
CA GLU A 110 3.34 9.87 -26.05
C GLU A 110 4.34 8.82 -25.58
N ARG A 111 5.13 8.29 -26.53
CA ARG A 111 6.08 7.18 -26.33
C ARG A 111 7.30 7.29 -27.26
N PRO A 112 8.45 7.80 -26.81
CA PRO A 112 8.63 8.63 -25.61
C PRO A 112 7.98 10.01 -25.79
N PRO A 113 7.72 10.73 -24.69
CA PRO A 113 7.25 12.11 -24.76
C PRO A 113 8.27 13.05 -25.38
N ASN A 114 7.81 13.87 -26.32
CA ASN A 114 8.66 14.87 -26.95
C ASN A 114 8.93 16.03 -25.99
N GLY A 115 10.18 16.49 -25.94
CA GLY A 115 10.57 17.65 -25.12
C GLY A 115 10.75 17.39 -23.62
N CYS A 116 10.59 16.14 -23.14
CA CYS A 116 10.84 15.77 -21.74
C CYS A 116 12.27 15.28 -21.46
N ALA A 117 13.00 14.81 -22.48
CA ALA A 117 14.24 14.06 -22.30
C ALA A 117 15.47 14.90 -21.91
N GLU A 118 15.42 16.24 -22.03
CA GLU A 118 16.60 17.10 -21.80
C GLU A 118 16.69 17.66 -20.37
N CYS A 119 15.62 17.60 -19.57
CA CYS A 119 15.55 18.26 -18.25
C CYS A 119 15.39 17.31 -17.06
N LEU A 120 15.38 16.00 -17.29
CA LEU A 120 15.14 15.01 -16.23
C LEU A 120 16.34 14.07 -16.10
N GLU A 121 16.73 13.80 -14.86
CA GLU A 121 17.75 12.79 -14.54
C GLU A 121 17.27 11.37 -14.88
N GLU A 122 15.96 11.17 -15.00
CA GLU A 122 15.32 9.89 -15.31
C GLU A 122 14.68 9.88 -16.70
N HIS A 123 14.87 8.77 -17.41
CA HIS A 123 14.26 8.56 -18.73
C HIS A 123 12.77 8.22 -18.60
N ILE A 124 11.90 9.18 -18.95
CA ILE A 124 10.45 8.95 -19.06
C ILE A 124 10.12 8.28 -20.41
N SER A 125 9.60 7.06 -20.37
CA SER A 125 9.21 6.30 -21.57
C SER A 125 7.80 6.60 -22.07
N VAL A 126 6.90 7.02 -21.20
CA VAL A 126 5.48 7.26 -21.49
C VAL A 126 4.97 8.44 -20.68
N ALA A 127 4.20 9.33 -21.30
CA ALA A 127 3.50 10.39 -20.58
C ALA A 127 2.14 10.71 -21.20
N PHE A 128 1.27 11.29 -20.37
CA PHE A 128 0.04 11.94 -20.82
C PHE A 128 0.36 13.30 -21.43
N VAL A 129 -0.19 13.58 -22.61
CA VAL A 129 -0.15 14.90 -23.24
C VAL A 129 -1.56 15.44 -23.40
N THR A 130 -1.72 16.75 -23.27
CA THR A 130 -2.98 17.45 -23.49
C THR A 130 -2.97 18.19 -24.82
N SER A 131 -4.15 18.45 -25.36
CA SER A 131 -4.30 19.35 -26.49
C SER A 131 -4.15 20.82 -26.08
N TYR A 132 -4.49 21.75 -26.98
CA TYR A 132 -4.43 23.21 -26.76
C TYR A 132 -5.52 23.73 -25.80
N GLY A 133 -6.48 22.89 -25.41
CA GLY A 133 -7.55 23.24 -24.47
C GLY A 133 -7.42 22.50 -23.14
N TRP A 134 -8.24 22.90 -22.15
CA TRP A 134 -8.21 22.32 -20.81
C TRP A 134 -8.58 20.84 -20.83
N CYS A 135 -7.72 20.04 -20.21
CA CYS A 135 -7.92 18.62 -20.00
C CYS A 135 -7.74 18.29 -18.51
N ARG A 136 -8.69 17.57 -17.91
CA ARG A 136 -8.62 17.19 -16.49
C ARG A 136 -8.88 15.71 -16.29
N LYS A 137 -8.03 15.07 -15.50
CA LYS A 137 -8.17 13.68 -15.05
C LYS A 137 -7.92 13.59 -13.55
N TYR A 138 -8.60 12.68 -12.88
CA TYR A 138 -8.35 12.36 -11.47
C TYR A 138 -8.30 10.85 -11.25
N TYR A 139 -7.65 10.46 -10.16
CA TYR A 139 -7.55 9.07 -9.70
C TYR A 139 -8.09 9.00 -8.29
N VAL A 140 -8.89 7.99 -7.98
CA VAL A 140 -9.48 7.80 -6.65
C VAL A 140 -8.81 6.61 -5.99
N VAL A 141 -8.11 6.86 -4.89
CA VAL A 141 -7.53 5.81 -4.05
C VAL A 141 -8.50 5.47 -2.93
N ASP A 142 -8.90 4.21 -2.86
CA ASP A 142 -9.70 3.68 -1.75
C ASP A 142 -8.75 3.17 -0.65
N LEU A 143 -8.49 4.05 0.31
CA LEU A 143 -7.58 3.78 1.43
C LEU A 143 -7.99 2.56 2.26
N TRP A 144 -9.29 2.25 2.35
CA TRP A 144 -9.78 1.08 3.07
C TRP A 144 -9.41 -0.21 2.34
N LYS A 145 -9.51 -0.23 1.01
CA LYS A 145 -8.99 -1.34 0.20
C LYS A 145 -7.48 -1.51 0.33
N GLU A 146 -6.76 -0.42 0.53
CA GLU A 146 -5.32 -0.44 0.83
C GLU A 146 -4.99 -0.84 2.28
N GLY A 147 -6.00 -1.15 3.11
CA GLY A 147 -5.84 -1.60 4.50
C GLY A 147 -5.72 -0.48 5.53
N ILE A 148 -5.86 0.77 5.11
CA ILE A 148 -5.85 1.98 5.93
C ILE A 148 -7.30 2.27 6.38
N GLU A 149 -7.82 1.46 7.30
CA GLU A 149 -9.21 1.54 7.77
C GLU A 149 -9.38 2.54 8.94
N VAL A 150 -8.67 3.67 8.86
CA VAL A 150 -8.73 4.73 9.88
C VAL A 150 -9.55 5.91 9.41
N SER A 151 -10.02 6.72 10.35
CA SER A 151 -10.73 7.98 10.06
C SER A 151 -9.89 8.88 9.16
N TRP A 152 -10.50 9.42 8.09
CA TRP A 152 -9.81 10.21 7.06
C TRP A 152 -9.00 11.39 7.63
N ALA A 153 -9.49 12.01 8.71
CA ALA A 153 -8.84 13.15 9.36
C ALA A 153 -7.42 12.82 9.87
N ILE A 154 -7.17 11.57 10.24
CA ILE A 154 -5.86 11.13 10.76
C ILE A 154 -4.86 10.91 9.61
N VAL A 155 -5.35 10.58 8.41
CA VAL A 155 -4.50 10.31 7.24
C VAL A 155 -3.91 11.59 6.67
N ILE A 156 -4.65 12.72 6.70
CA ILE A 156 -4.14 13.99 6.17
C ILE A 156 -2.95 14.54 6.99
N ASP A 157 -2.94 14.30 8.29
CA ASP A 157 -1.81 14.69 9.17
C ASP A 157 -0.57 13.83 8.95
N CYS A 158 -0.70 12.69 8.25
CA CYS A 158 0.38 11.78 7.94
C CYS A 158 0.85 12.05 6.50
N PHE A 159 1.93 12.83 6.35
CA PHE A 159 2.60 13.19 5.09
C PHE A 159 2.18 12.39 3.85
N VAL A 160 1.07 12.78 3.21
CA VAL A 160 0.73 12.29 1.88
C VAL A 160 1.61 13.07 0.92
N ILE A 161 2.59 12.40 0.31
CA ILE A 161 3.35 13.02 -0.78
C ILE A 161 2.41 13.02 -1.99
N LEU A 162 1.91 14.21 -2.34
CA LEU A 162 1.14 14.46 -3.55
C LEU A 162 2.04 15.12 -4.58
N ASP A 163 2.40 14.37 -5.60
CA ASP A 163 2.87 14.90 -6.87
C ASP A 163 1.83 14.57 -7.95
N SER A 164 1.83 15.34 -9.04
CA SER A 164 1.06 15.16 -10.26
C SER A 164 0.94 13.70 -10.74
N ASN A 165 1.94 12.85 -10.48
CA ASN A 165 1.97 11.44 -10.87
C ASN A 165 2.29 10.47 -9.71
N TYR A 166 2.29 10.93 -8.45
CA TYR A 166 2.71 10.11 -7.32
C TYR A 166 1.85 10.37 -6.09
N ILE A 167 1.25 9.32 -5.53
CA ILE A 167 0.56 9.35 -4.24
C ILE A 167 1.24 8.34 -3.31
N SER A 168 2.04 8.92 -2.43
CA SER A 168 2.72 8.37 -1.24
C SER A 168 1.87 8.26 0.03
N LEU A 169 1.96 7.18 0.80
CA LEU A 169 1.67 7.18 2.25
C LEU A 169 2.92 6.80 3.04
#